data_AF-A0A3S0PSS1-F1
#
_entry.id   AF-A0A3S0PSS1-F1
#
_cell.length_a   1.000
_cell.length_b   1.000
_cell.length_c   1.000
_cell.angle_alpha   90.00
_cell.angle_beta   90.00
_cell.angle_gamma   90.00
#
_symmetry.space_group_name_H-M   'P 1'
#
loop_
_entity.id
_entity.type
_entity.pdbx_description
1 polymer ?
#
loop_
_entity_poly.entity_id
_entity_poly.type
_entity_poly.pdbx_seq_one_letter_code
_entity_poly.pdbx_strand_id
1 'polypeptide(L)'
;MKDKIDIGAIGTFGLPHGCTQSGFYNGKIKTRNKSLDLNANAIKIFPDTILHIIRREVISNEPSIIFGKYSFAKERNSNRGGTFIGSFISFYNCFANSNQIYSLLNEFHSNLIENENNILNSILQVSHSSELQVKLPKDFEKINENLNSLNGTEYFSNAISQNQNFVVYSEVSTEDKIVKFFQNCLEFFPNNETIYFTQNREIAEFVNEKRLLKIQTYNDFEKEIENIKIKKVEELNRIEALRIEEQKRLEEQKRLEEQKKEAQRKIDEQKRKEQEEISRILKKRETPQHQLKFDLQKSIISDYNKLLDCYNDLEKKNDSIKHTPNVTFQNNTVTPHTNHSKEQRPNSNNKKLLFYIIIPIICVSLLVSNIFFIFFQKPKIEYISSPVEIKSSNEGQNINLNPIPNSELSQSDKKLLFQNSIKGKKIGEIVNIIFENNPTEILKVYSYQKDLYQNNLYKLNEKHFKTGNDTICINDSISKVPSFKIKSN
;
A
#
# COMPACT_ATOMS: atom_id res chain seq x y z
N MET A 1 3.83 28.67 -12.82
CA MET A 1 4.04 27.20 -12.82
C MET A 1 5.00 26.88 -11.69
N LYS A 2 4.77 25.83 -10.89
CA LYS A 2 5.83 25.31 -10.02
C LYS A 2 6.95 24.79 -10.92
N ASP A 3 8.20 25.13 -10.62
CA ASP A 3 9.37 24.65 -11.34
C ASP A 3 9.38 23.11 -11.28
N LYS A 4 9.13 22.44 -12.42
CA LYS A 4 9.01 20.97 -12.50
C LYS A 4 10.35 20.25 -12.34
N ILE A 5 11.44 21.00 -12.43
CA ILE A 5 12.80 20.49 -12.45
C ILE A 5 13.68 21.43 -11.65
N ASP A 6 14.56 20.86 -10.83
CA ASP A 6 15.65 21.58 -10.19
C ASP A 6 16.98 20.91 -10.56
N ILE A 7 18.03 21.70 -10.79
CA ILE A 7 19.41 21.22 -10.81
C ILE A 7 20.16 21.86 -9.65
N GLY A 8 20.99 21.08 -8.98
CA GLY A 8 21.60 21.49 -7.72
C GLY A 8 22.90 20.80 -7.39
N ALA A 9 23.57 21.30 -6.37
CA ALA A 9 24.77 20.71 -5.81
C ALA A 9 24.62 20.50 -4.30
N ILE A 10 25.39 19.55 -3.79
CA ILE A 10 25.45 19.17 -2.38
C ILE A 10 26.91 18.97 -1.97
N GLY A 11 27.24 19.21 -0.72
CA GLY A 11 28.57 18.89 -0.21
C GLY A 11 28.61 18.81 1.31
N THR A 12 29.66 18.17 1.82
CA THR A 12 30.00 18.14 3.25
C THR A 12 31.02 19.22 3.54
N PHE A 13 30.64 20.25 4.30
CA PHE A 13 31.47 21.44 4.54
C PHE A 13 32.04 21.52 5.96
N GLY A 14 31.79 20.52 6.80
CA GLY A 14 32.26 20.49 8.18
C GLY A 14 31.48 21.46 9.09
N LEU A 15 31.90 21.60 10.34
CA LEU A 15 31.20 22.46 11.31
C LEU A 15 31.38 23.96 10.97
N PRO A 16 30.34 24.79 11.16
CA PRO A 16 29.03 24.46 11.72
C PRO A 16 28.00 23.94 10.69
N HIS A 17 28.32 23.97 9.39
CA HIS A 17 27.34 23.79 8.32
C HIS A 17 26.94 22.33 8.06
N GLY A 18 27.83 21.37 8.31
CA GLY A 18 27.59 19.95 8.04
C GLY A 18 27.43 19.68 6.54
N CYS A 19 26.43 18.87 6.18
CA CYS A 19 26.06 18.63 4.79
C CYS A 19 24.96 19.59 4.35
N THR A 20 25.19 20.37 3.29
CA THR A 20 24.21 21.33 2.75
C THR A 20 24.04 21.16 1.26
N GLN A 21 22.83 21.49 0.77
CA GLN A 21 22.45 21.38 -0.64
C GLN A 21 21.75 22.63 -1.14
N SER A 22 21.95 22.97 -2.41
CA SER A 22 21.39 24.16 -3.05
C SER A 22 20.96 23.87 -4.48
N GLY A 23 19.78 24.38 -4.86
CA GLY A 23 19.35 24.44 -6.25
C GLY A 23 19.91 25.69 -6.93
N PHE A 24 20.18 25.60 -8.23
CA PHE A 24 20.73 26.70 -9.03
C PHE A 24 19.89 27.04 -10.26
N TYR A 25 18.71 26.44 -10.37
CA TYR A 25 17.77 26.74 -11.45
C TYR A 25 16.85 27.91 -11.09
N ASN A 26 16.52 28.75 -12.08
CA ASN A 26 15.61 29.90 -11.95
C ASN A 26 15.99 30.90 -10.84
N GLY A 27 17.29 31.05 -10.54
CA GLY A 27 17.80 32.06 -9.61
C GLY A 27 17.42 31.84 -8.14
N LYS A 28 16.84 30.69 -7.79
CA LYS A 28 16.47 30.34 -6.40
C LYS A 28 17.46 29.35 -5.82
N ILE A 29 18.16 29.77 -4.76
CA ILE A 29 19.03 28.91 -3.96
C ILE A 29 18.21 28.15 -2.91
N LYS A 30 17.22 27.36 -3.37
CA LYS A 30 16.42 26.48 -2.51
C LYS A 30 16.06 25.22 -3.29
N THR A 31 16.15 24.08 -2.63
CA THR A 31 15.64 22.80 -3.14
C THR A 31 14.45 22.38 -2.27
N ARG A 32 13.47 21.70 -2.88
CA ARG A 32 12.32 21.15 -2.17
C ARG A 32 12.60 19.75 -1.58
N ASN A 33 13.72 19.15 -1.96
CA ASN A 33 14.04 17.76 -1.64
C ASN A 33 14.43 17.60 -0.18
N LYS A 34 14.28 16.37 0.33
CA LYS A 34 14.95 15.99 1.57
C LYS A 34 16.47 16.05 1.40
N SER A 35 17.19 16.02 2.52
CA SER A 35 18.65 15.94 2.50
C SER A 35 19.11 14.75 1.68
N LEU A 36 19.98 15.00 0.71
CA LEU A 36 20.71 14.03 -0.11
C LEU A 36 22.06 13.66 0.52
N ASP A 37 22.23 13.92 1.82
CA ASP A 37 23.41 13.53 2.58
C ASP A 37 23.59 12.00 2.53
N LEU A 38 24.84 11.55 2.46
CA LEU A 38 25.17 10.13 2.48
C LEU A 38 25.40 9.70 3.92
N ASN A 39 24.77 8.60 4.31
CA ASN A 39 25.11 7.96 5.58
C ASN A 39 26.53 7.38 5.48
N ALA A 40 27.51 8.12 6.00
CA ALA A 40 28.93 7.77 5.96
C ALA A 40 29.26 6.41 6.64
N ASN A 41 28.36 5.88 7.47
CA ASN A 41 28.51 4.54 8.05
C ASN A 41 28.06 3.44 7.10
N ALA A 42 27.19 3.74 6.14
CA ALA A 42 26.62 2.79 5.19
C ALA A 42 27.32 2.83 3.83
N ILE A 43 27.73 4.02 3.38
CA ILE A 43 28.45 4.22 2.12
C ILE A 43 29.48 5.33 2.29
N LYS A 44 30.67 5.14 1.71
CA LYS A 44 31.78 6.09 1.80
C LYS A 44 32.31 6.35 0.40
N ILE A 45 32.54 7.63 0.08
CA ILE A 45 33.21 8.03 -1.17
C ILE A 45 34.72 8.11 -0.93
N PHE A 46 35.49 7.52 -1.84
CA PHE A 46 36.96 7.49 -1.81
C PHE A 46 37.54 8.38 -2.92
N PRO A 47 38.81 8.82 -2.81
CA PRO A 47 39.47 9.58 -3.87
C PRO A 47 39.33 8.92 -5.24
N ASP A 48 39.10 9.73 -6.29
CA ASP A 48 38.96 9.28 -7.68
C ASP A 48 37.81 8.26 -7.92
N THR A 49 36.81 8.27 -7.05
CA THR A 49 35.62 7.42 -7.16
C THR A 49 34.36 8.21 -7.47
N ILE A 50 33.42 7.53 -8.14
CA ILE A 50 32.12 8.08 -8.49
C ILE A 50 31.02 7.17 -7.96
N LEU A 51 29.97 7.80 -7.44
CA LEU A 51 28.74 7.16 -7.04
C LEU A 51 27.56 7.85 -7.74
N HIS A 52 26.77 7.09 -8.48
CA HIS A 52 25.50 7.57 -9.05
C HIS A 52 24.35 7.13 -8.16
N ILE A 53 23.29 7.94 -8.12
CA ILE A 53 22.06 7.62 -7.39
C ILE A 53 20.83 7.88 -8.24
N ILE A 54 19.80 7.10 -7.98
CA ILE A 54 18.41 7.44 -8.27
C ILE A 54 17.63 7.33 -6.97
N ARG A 55 16.96 8.41 -6.58
CA ARG A 55 16.14 8.49 -5.38
C ARG A 55 14.72 8.87 -5.74
N ARG A 56 13.75 8.24 -5.08
CA ARG A 56 12.33 8.56 -5.15
C ARG A 56 11.87 9.10 -3.80
N GLU A 57 11.06 10.13 -3.84
CA GLU A 57 10.38 10.62 -2.65
C GLU A 57 9.06 11.30 -2.98
N VAL A 58 8.23 11.51 -1.97
CA VAL A 58 7.01 12.30 -2.06
C VAL A 58 7.26 13.64 -1.37
N ILE A 59 7.14 14.73 -2.13
CA ILE A 59 7.38 16.09 -1.66
C ILE A 59 6.07 16.87 -1.78
N SER A 60 5.50 17.28 -0.65
CA SER A 60 4.20 18.00 -0.63
C SER A 60 3.09 17.27 -1.42
N ASN A 61 3.01 15.94 -1.26
CA ASN A 61 2.11 15.04 -2.00
C ASN A 61 2.35 14.95 -3.52
N GLU A 62 3.48 15.47 -4.03
CA GLU A 62 3.90 15.29 -5.42
C GLU A 62 5.01 14.22 -5.49
N PRO A 63 4.90 13.22 -6.38
CA PRO A 63 5.96 12.25 -6.59
C PRO A 63 7.20 12.95 -7.17
N SER A 64 8.39 12.59 -6.72
CA SER A 64 9.65 13.15 -7.19
C SER A 64 10.69 12.08 -7.42
N ILE A 65 11.50 12.26 -8.47
CA ILE A 65 12.66 11.44 -8.77
C ILE A 65 13.88 12.34 -8.87
N ILE A 66 14.93 11.97 -8.16
CA ILE A 66 16.19 12.69 -8.06
C ILE A 66 17.29 11.79 -8.58
N PHE A 67 18.04 12.28 -9.54
CA PHE A 67 19.25 11.65 -10.05
C PHE A 67 20.44 12.42 -9.51
N GLY A 68 21.46 11.70 -9.03
CA GLY A 68 22.62 12.34 -8.43
C GLY A 68 23.93 11.66 -8.78
N LYS A 69 25.01 12.43 -8.68
CA LYS A 69 26.37 12.00 -8.91
C LYS A 69 27.25 12.59 -7.82
N TYR A 70 28.03 11.76 -7.14
CA TYR A 70 28.93 12.15 -6.07
C TYR A 70 30.37 11.81 -6.44
N SER A 71 31.28 12.69 -6.00
CA SER A 71 32.72 12.51 -6.05
C SER A 71 33.33 12.87 -4.69
N PHE A 72 34.53 12.38 -4.44
CA PHE A 72 35.25 12.70 -3.22
C PHE A 72 35.62 14.18 -3.18
N ALA A 73 35.40 14.81 -2.03
CA ALA A 73 35.89 16.14 -1.75
C ALA A 73 36.08 16.29 -0.24
N LYS A 74 37.30 16.62 0.18
CA LYS A 74 37.68 16.79 1.57
C LYS A 74 37.18 18.13 2.10
N GLU A 75 36.57 18.08 3.27
CA GLU A 75 36.28 19.26 4.08
C GLU A 75 37.56 20.06 4.38
N ARG A 76 37.50 21.39 4.33
CA ARG A 76 38.63 22.25 4.70
C ARG A 76 39.03 21.98 6.16
N ASN A 77 40.33 21.78 6.40
CA ASN A 77 40.91 21.56 7.74
C ASN A 77 40.39 20.33 8.52
N SER A 78 39.75 19.37 7.85
CA SER A 78 39.15 18.19 8.50
C SER A 78 39.81 16.91 7.99
N ASN A 79 40.18 16.01 8.89
CA ASN A 79 40.67 14.67 8.52
C ASN A 79 39.54 13.62 8.46
N ARG A 80 38.28 14.08 8.53
CA ARG A 80 37.12 13.20 8.45
C ARG A 80 37.05 12.59 7.05
N GLY A 81 36.99 11.26 7.01
CA GLY A 81 36.72 10.50 5.78
C GLY A 81 35.22 10.46 5.43
N GLY A 82 34.91 10.10 4.18
CA GLY A 82 33.53 10.02 3.70
C GLY A 82 32.89 11.38 3.42
N THR A 83 33.73 12.40 3.24
CA THR A 83 33.36 13.73 2.76
C THR A 83 33.26 13.70 1.24
N PHE A 84 32.34 14.50 0.70
CA PHE A 84 31.99 14.46 -0.71
C PHE A 84 31.49 15.80 -1.22
N ILE A 85 31.51 15.91 -2.55
CA ILE A 85 30.71 16.86 -3.32
C ILE A 85 29.78 16.08 -4.24
N GLY A 86 28.60 16.63 -4.50
CA GLY A 86 27.62 16.00 -5.36
C GLY A 86 26.86 16.98 -6.22
N SER A 87 26.30 16.46 -7.29
CA SER A 87 25.39 17.12 -8.21
C SER A 87 24.10 16.34 -8.27
N PHE A 88 22.98 17.02 -8.50
CA PHE A 88 21.69 16.36 -8.67
C PHE A 88 20.78 17.09 -9.65
N ILE A 89 19.90 16.32 -10.30
CA ILE A 89 18.74 16.81 -11.05
C ILE A 89 17.49 16.19 -10.42
N SER A 90 16.53 17.02 -10.05
CA SER A 90 15.27 16.61 -9.42
C SER A 90 14.14 16.89 -10.36
N PHE A 91 13.25 15.92 -10.52
CA PHE A 91 12.03 16.07 -11.27
C PHE A 91 10.84 15.92 -10.33
N TYR A 92 9.83 16.77 -10.53
CA TYR A 92 8.61 16.80 -9.73
C TYR A 92 7.42 16.46 -10.62
N ASN A 93 6.77 15.35 -10.29
CA ASN A 93 5.68 14.73 -11.04
C ASN A 93 6.00 14.39 -12.50
N CYS A 94 7.27 14.35 -12.86
CA CYS A 94 7.73 14.02 -14.20
C CYS A 94 9.14 13.43 -14.17
N PHE A 95 9.68 13.07 -15.33
CA PHE A 95 11.09 12.75 -15.56
C PHE A 95 11.44 12.85 -17.06
N ALA A 96 12.71 13.09 -17.39
CA ALA A 96 13.23 13.09 -18.75
C ALA A 96 13.80 11.71 -19.16
N ASN A 97 14.26 11.57 -20.41
CA ASN A 97 14.93 10.34 -20.84
C ASN A 97 16.29 10.14 -20.13
N SER A 98 16.64 8.89 -19.80
CA SER A 98 17.85 8.53 -19.05
C SER A 98 19.15 9.01 -19.71
N ASN A 99 19.24 9.05 -21.05
CA ASN A 99 20.40 9.60 -21.76
C ASN A 99 20.57 11.10 -21.48
N GLN A 100 19.49 11.86 -21.60
CA GLN A 100 19.49 13.30 -21.38
C GLN A 100 19.80 13.61 -19.91
N ILE A 101 19.22 12.86 -18.98
CA ILE A 101 19.51 12.97 -17.55
C ILE A 101 20.99 12.75 -17.27
N TYR A 102 21.56 11.63 -17.77
CA TYR A 102 22.96 11.31 -17.56
C TYR A 102 23.88 12.39 -18.13
N SER A 103 23.65 12.80 -19.39
CA SER A 103 24.47 13.79 -20.07
C SER A 103 24.50 15.13 -19.32
N LEU A 104 23.33 15.66 -18.94
CA LEU A 104 23.23 16.93 -18.21
C LEU A 104 23.83 16.84 -16.81
N LEU A 105 23.58 15.73 -16.10
CA LEU A 105 24.14 15.50 -14.77
C LEU A 105 25.66 15.38 -14.82
N ASN A 106 26.19 14.69 -15.83
CA ASN A 106 27.62 14.51 -16.03
C ASN A 106 28.32 15.84 -16.33
N GLU A 107 27.79 16.64 -17.26
CA GLU A 107 28.32 17.96 -17.61
C GLU A 107 28.28 18.91 -16.39
N PHE A 108 27.15 18.97 -15.68
CA PHE A 108 27.02 19.81 -14.49
C PHE A 108 28.03 19.41 -13.40
N HIS A 109 28.19 18.11 -13.18
CA HIS A 109 29.12 17.60 -12.18
C HIS A 109 30.58 17.87 -12.55
N SER A 110 30.97 17.70 -13.82
CA SER A 110 32.30 18.08 -14.31
C SER A 110 32.58 19.57 -14.09
N ASN A 111 31.66 20.45 -14.49
CA ASN A 111 31.77 21.89 -14.26
C ASN A 111 31.94 22.23 -12.76
N LEU A 112 31.28 21.47 -11.89
CA LEU A 112 31.32 21.68 -10.44
C LEU A 112 32.68 21.32 -9.84
N ILE A 113 33.25 20.18 -10.23
CA ILE A 113 34.49 19.64 -9.65
C ILE A 113 35.76 20.19 -10.30
N GLU A 114 35.71 20.62 -11.57
CA GLU A 114 36.84 21.21 -12.29
C GLU A 114 37.05 22.69 -11.95
N ASN A 115 36.08 23.33 -11.28
CA ASN A 115 36.21 24.71 -10.87
C ASN A 115 37.08 24.82 -9.60
N GLU A 116 38.27 25.41 -9.73
CA GLU A 116 39.23 25.60 -8.63
C GLU A 116 38.70 26.44 -7.47
N ASN A 117 37.71 27.31 -7.71
CA ASN A 117 37.03 28.07 -6.65
C ASN A 117 36.09 27.20 -5.80
N ASN A 118 35.69 26.02 -6.29
CA ASN A 118 34.91 25.04 -5.54
C ASN A 118 35.82 23.98 -4.92
N ILE A 119 36.75 23.43 -5.71
CA ILE A 119 37.63 22.33 -5.30
C ILE A 119 39.04 22.58 -5.81
N LEU A 120 40.00 22.53 -4.89
CA LEU A 120 41.43 22.56 -5.22
C LEU A 120 42.12 21.38 -4.52
N ASN A 121 42.82 20.54 -5.28
CA ASN A 121 43.50 19.34 -4.77
C ASN A 121 42.56 18.42 -3.95
N SER A 122 41.33 18.20 -4.45
CA SER A 122 40.26 17.46 -3.76
C SER A 122 39.81 18.07 -2.44
N ILE A 123 40.09 19.34 -2.16
CA ILE A 123 39.65 20.04 -0.94
C ILE A 123 38.62 21.11 -1.32
N LEU A 124 37.48 21.12 -0.62
CA LEU A 124 36.44 22.13 -0.78
C LEU A 124 36.97 23.52 -0.37
N GLN A 125 36.75 24.50 -1.25
CA GLN A 125 37.20 25.89 -1.05
C GLN A 125 36.11 26.82 -0.52
N VAL A 126 34.86 26.37 -0.55
CA VAL A 126 33.71 27.09 0.01
C VAL A 126 33.22 26.42 1.29
N SER A 127 32.41 27.13 2.09
CA SER A 127 31.92 26.63 3.39
C SER A 127 30.45 26.25 3.36
N HIS A 128 29.75 26.50 2.24
CA HIS A 128 28.34 26.20 2.09
C HIS A 128 27.98 25.92 0.63
N SER A 129 26.98 25.06 0.37
CA SER A 129 26.56 24.71 -0.99
C SER A 129 26.10 25.90 -1.81
N SER A 130 25.54 26.94 -1.19
CA SER A 130 25.09 28.17 -1.87
C SER A 130 26.23 29.03 -2.40
N GLU A 131 27.46 28.81 -1.93
CA GLU A 131 28.66 29.54 -2.35
C GLU A 131 29.33 28.87 -3.55
N LEU A 132 28.90 27.66 -3.94
CA LEU A 132 29.45 26.94 -5.07
C LEU A 132 29.21 27.73 -6.36
N GLN A 133 30.29 27.93 -7.12
CA GLN A 133 30.26 28.53 -8.43
C GLN A 133 29.91 27.47 -9.46
N VAL A 134 28.67 27.51 -9.96
CA VAL A 134 28.16 26.52 -10.90
C VAL A 134 27.94 27.12 -12.27
N LYS A 135 28.08 26.28 -13.30
CA LYS A 135 27.69 26.57 -14.67
C LYS A 135 26.64 25.57 -15.10
N LEU A 136 25.47 26.05 -15.51
CA LEU A 136 24.41 25.19 -16.03
C LEU A 136 24.90 24.45 -17.29
N PRO A 137 24.50 23.17 -17.49
CA PRO A 137 24.84 22.45 -18.70
C PRO A 137 24.31 23.15 -19.94
N LYS A 138 24.99 22.93 -21.06
CA LYS A 138 24.50 23.38 -22.36
C LYS A 138 23.11 22.77 -22.61
N ASP A 139 22.22 23.58 -23.17
CA ASP A 139 20.87 23.16 -23.54
C ASP A 139 20.03 22.62 -22.37
N PHE A 140 20.36 22.95 -21.10
CA PHE A 140 19.59 22.50 -19.95
C PHE A 140 18.09 22.85 -20.06
N GLU A 141 17.74 23.97 -20.67
CA GLU A 141 16.34 24.39 -20.88
C GLU A 141 15.53 23.38 -21.72
N LYS A 142 16.18 22.67 -22.66
CA LYS A 142 15.56 21.65 -23.53
C LYS A 142 15.13 20.40 -22.79
N ILE A 143 15.54 20.22 -21.53
CA ILE A 143 15.07 19.12 -20.68
C ILE A 143 13.55 19.14 -20.49
N ASN A 144 12.90 20.30 -20.69
CA ASN A 144 11.45 20.45 -20.59
C ASN A 144 10.67 19.94 -21.82
N GLU A 145 11.33 19.67 -22.95
CA GLU A 145 10.65 19.42 -24.23
C GLU A 145 10.02 18.02 -24.31
N ASN A 146 10.49 17.03 -23.54
CA ASN A 146 10.02 15.64 -23.62
C ASN A 146 9.92 14.97 -22.23
N LEU A 147 9.14 15.58 -21.33
CA LEU A 147 8.93 15.06 -19.99
C LEU A 147 7.83 13.99 -19.94
N ASN A 148 8.13 12.85 -19.35
CA ASN A 148 7.16 11.81 -19.01
C ASN A 148 6.50 12.13 -17.67
N SER A 149 5.21 11.86 -17.53
CA SER A 149 4.47 12.04 -16.26
C SER A 149 4.77 10.90 -15.29
N LEU A 150 4.83 11.19 -13.98
CA LEU A 150 4.88 10.15 -12.94
C LEU A 150 3.49 9.74 -12.46
N ASN A 151 2.53 10.67 -12.44
CA ASN A 151 1.17 10.41 -11.99
C ASN A 151 0.50 9.30 -12.81
N GLY A 152 -0.04 8.30 -12.10
CA GLY A 152 -0.80 7.19 -12.70
C GLY A 152 0.06 6.22 -13.52
N THR A 153 1.39 6.25 -13.35
CA THR A 153 2.32 5.37 -14.06
C THR A 153 2.93 4.33 -13.14
N GLU A 154 3.48 3.27 -13.73
CA GLU A 154 4.22 2.22 -13.01
C GLU A 154 5.62 2.66 -12.54
N TYR A 155 6.11 3.82 -12.99
CA TYR A 155 7.46 4.33 -12.70
C TYR A 155 7.63 4.85 -11.26
N PHE A 156 6.51 5.07 -10.57
CA PHE A 156 6.47 5.57 -9.21
C PHE A 156 5.34 4.91 -8.44
N SER A 157 5.65 4.41 -7.25
CA SER A 157 4.68 3.86 -6.33
C SER A 157 4.57 4.74 -5.10
N ASN A 158 3.34 4.95 -4.61
CA ASN A 158 3.12 5.62 -3.32
C ASN A 158 3.56 4.76 -2.12
N ALA A 159 3.86 3.47 -2.35
CA ALA A 159 4.37 2.54 -1.34
C ALA A 159 5.91 2.47 -1.32
N ILE A 160 6.58 3.63 -1.38
CA ILE A 160 8.04 3.69 -1.30
C ILE A 160 8.52 3.13 0.04
N SER A 161 9.47 2.20 -0.01
CA SER A 161 10.06 1.56 1.16
C SER A 161 11.54 1.93 1.32
N GLN A 162 11.88 2.55 2.46
CA GLN A 162 13.25 2.90 2.81
C GLN A 162 14.12 1.66 3.08
N ASN A 163 13.48 0.54 3.46
CA ASN A 163 14.16 -0.73 3.77
C ASN A 163 14.65 -1.47 2.52
N GLN A 164 14.39 -0.94 1.33
CA GLN A 164 14.78 -1.53 0.05
C GLN A 164 15.89 -0.74 -0.64
N ASN A 165 16.68 0.05 0.09
CA ASN A 165 17.85 0.72 -0.48
C ASN A 165 18.97 -0.29 -0.75
N PHE A 166 19.58 -0.21 -1.94
CA PHE A 166 20.66 -1.12 -2.30
C PHE A 166 21.67 -0.48 -3.25
N VAL A 167 22.85 -1.10 -3.32
CA VAL A 167 23.98 -0.68 -4.16
C VAL A 167 24.17 -1.71 -5.27
N VAL A 168 24.23 -1.23 -6.51
CA VAL A 168 24.62 -2.00 -7.68
C VAL A 168 26.08 -1.74 -7.97
N TYR A 169 26.88 -2.81 -7.99
CA TYR A 169 28.29 -2.77 -8.31
C TYR A 169 28.57 -3.38 -9.68
N SER A 170 29.38 -2.69 -10.49
CA SER A 170 29.85 -3.19 -11.79
C SER A 170 31.33 -2.89 -11.99
N GLU A 171 32.18 -3.91 -12.15
CA GLU A 171 33.61 -3.73 -12.47
C GLU A 171 33.84 -2.97 -13.78
N VAL A 172 32.98 -3.18 -14.77
CA VAL A 172 33.05 -2.50 -16.07
C VAL A 172 31.91 -1.50 -16.16
N SER A 173 32.22 -0.23 -16.39
CA SER A 173 31.23 0.83 -16.51
C SER A 173 31.44 1.58 -17.82
N THR A 174 30.43 1.53 -18.68
CA THR A 174 30.30 2.41 -19.83
C THR A 174 29.17 3.38 -19.53
N GLU A 175 29.17 4.54 -20.17
CA GLU A 175 28.05 5.49 -20.14
C GLU A 175 26.72 4.77 -20.41
N ASP A 176 26.67 3.89 -21.42
CA ASP A 176 25.50 3.08 -21.75
C ASP A 176 25.00 2.24 -20.56
N LYS A 177 25.89 1.70 -19.73
CA LYS A 177 25.48 0.92 -18.55
C LYS A 177 24.82 1.80 -17.48
N ILE A 178 25.29 3.03 -17.29
CA ILE A 178 24.71 3.97 -16.32
C ILE A 178 23.35 4.46 -16.82
N VAL A 179 23.24 4.79 -18.10
CA VAL A 179 21.97 5.11 -18.75
C VAL A 179 20.99 3.96 -18.60
N LYS A 180 21.40 2.73 -18.95
CA LYS A 180 20.58 1.52 -18.81
C LYS A 180 20.22 1.25 -17.35
N PHE A 181 21.13 1.52 -16.41
CA PHE A 181 20.86 1.44 -14.98
C PHE A 181 19.75 2.41 -14.57
N PHE A 182 19.81 3.68 -14.98
CA PHE A 182 18.74 4.66 -14.70
C PHE A 182 17.40 4.23 -15.30
N GLN A 183 17.40 3.77 -16.56
CA GLN A 183 16.19 3.29 -17.22
C GLN A 183 15.58 2.09 -16.49
N ASN A 184 16.39 1.09 -16.17
CA ASN A 184 15.94 -0.11 -15.46
C ASN A 184 15.43 0.23 -14.06
N CYS A 185 16.11 1.13 -13.35
CA CYS A 185 15.63 1.58 -12.05
C CYS A 185 14.26 2.23 -12.14
N LEU A 186 14.05 3.11 -13.15
CA LEU A 186 12.76 3.76 -13.40
C LEU A 186 11.62 2.75 -13.60
N GLU A 187 11.85 1.74 -14.45
CA GLU A 187 10.81 0.80 -14.90
C GLU A 187 10.52 -0.36 -13.93
N PHE A 188 11.55 -0.89 -13.26
CA PHE A 188 11.43 -2.15 -12.52
C PHE A 188 11.50 -2.00 -11.00
N PHE A 189 11.95 -0.84 -10.49
CA PHE A 189 12.14 -0.61 -9.06
C PHE A 189 11.36 0.61 -8.53
N PRO A 190 10.04 0.71 -8.78
CA PRO A 190 9.26 1.89 -8.39
C PRO A 190 9.02 2.04 -6.87
N ASN A 191 9.23 0.96 -6.09
CA ASN A 191 9.03 0.94 -4.64
C ASN A 191 10.29 1.27 -3.84
N ASN A 192 11.46 1.30 -4.48
CA ASN A 192 12.73 1.53 -3.79
C ASN A 192 12.95 3.03 -3.58
N GLU A 193 13.30 3.44 -2.35
CA GLU A 193 13.59 4.85 -2.08
C GLU A 193 14.87 5.28 -2.78
N THR A 194 16.01 4.63 -2.53
CA THR A 194 17.30 5.02 -3.13
C THR A 194 18.07 3.81 -3.64
N ILE A 195 18.48 3.87 -4.90
CA ILE A 195 19.36 2.88 -5.52
C ILE A 195 20.64 3.57 -5.92
N TYR A 196 21.76 2.97 -5.50
CA TYR A 196 23.09 3.48 -5.77
C TYR A 196 23.74 2.64 -6.88
N PHE A 197 24.59 3.27 -7.70
CA PHE A 197 25.42 2.59 -8.67
C PHE A 197 26.87 3.06 -8.53
N THR A 198 27.79 2.10 -8.41
CA THR A 198 29.22 2.40 -8.40
C THR A 198 29.99 1.39 -9.25
N GLN A 199 31.06 1.90 -9.85
CA GLN A 199 32.07 1.08 -10.52
C GLN A 199 33.30 0.83 -9.64
N ASN A 200 33.36 1.48 -8.49
CA ASN A 200 34.54 1.43 -7.64
C ASN A 200 34.42 0.28 -6.65
N ARG A 201 35.46 -0.56 -6.64
CA ARG A 201 35.55 -1.75 -5.78
C ARG A 201 35.62 -1.38 -4.30
N GLU A 202 36.32 -0.31 -3.92
CA GLU A 202 36.44 0.11 -2.52
C GLU A 202 35.09 0.55 -1.94
N ILE A 203 34.26 1.25 -2.73
CA ILE A 203 32.88 1.59 -2.33
C ILE A 203 32.09 0.28 -2.11
N ALA A 204 32.18 -0.66 -3.04
CA ALA A 204 31.46 -1.93 -2.97
C ALA A 204 31.88 -2.77 -1.75
N GLU A 205 33.18 -2.92 -1.52
CA GLU A 205 33.74 -3.62 -0.37
C GLU A 205 33.33 -2.95 0.93
N PHE A 206 33.42 -1.62 1.01
CA PHE A 206 32.97 -0.87 2.19
C PHE A 206 31.48 -1.12 2.50
N VAL A 207 30.61 -1.03 1.49
CA VAL A 207 29.17 -1.29 1.67
C VAL A 207 28.94 -2.72 2.15
N ASN A 208 29.62 -3.69 1.54
CA ASN A 208 29.52 -5.11 1.89
C ASN A 208 30.00 -5.39 3.33
N GLU A 209 31.10 -4.76 3.74
CA GLU A 209 31.63 -4.84 5.10
C GLU A 209 30.67 -4.27 6.14
N LYS A 210 30.02 -3.15 5.82
CA LYS A 210 29.11 -2.46 6.75
C LYS A 210 27.78 -3.16 6.89
N ARG A 211 27.29 -3.86 5.86
CA ARG A 211 26.02 -4.59 5.85
C ARG A 211 24.79 -3.74 6.23
N LEU A 212 24.90 -2.42 6.08
CA LEU A 212 23.79 -1.48 6.31
C LEU A 212 22.94 -1.26 5.06
N LEU A 213 23.48 -1.61 3.89
CA LEU A 213 22.78 -1.61 2.60
C LEU A 213 22.99 -2.97 1.94
N LYS A 214 21.97 -3.45 1.23
CA LYS A 214 22.12 -4.61 0.34
C LYS A 214 23.08 -4.19 -0.80
N ILE A 215 24.01 -5.07 -1.15
CA ILE A 215 24.84 -4.91 -2.34
C ILE A 215 24.60 -6.08 -3.29
N GLN A 216 24.59 -5.80 -4.59
CA GLN A 216 24.47 -6.80 -5.63
C GLN A 216 25.34 -6.46 -6.83
N THR A 217 25.80 -7.48 -7.55
CA THR A 217 26.52 -7.27 -8.79
C THR A 217 25.55 -6.80 -9.88
N TYR A 218 26.07 -6.19 -10.94
CA TYR A 218 25.27 -5.79 -12.09
C TYR A 218 24.54 -6.99 -12.74
N ASN A 219 25.20 -8.15 -12.79
CA ASN A 219 24.58 -9.37 -13.33
C ASN A 219 23.39 -9.83 -12.48
N ASP A 220 23.50 -9.73 -11.15
CA ASP A 220 22.40 -10.07 -10.25
C ASP A 220 21.26 -9.06 -10.37
N PHE A 221 21.58 -7.79 -10.56
CA PHE A 221 20.61 -6.74 -10.88
C PHE A 221 19.85 -7.03 -12.19
N GLU A 222 20.55 -7.42 -13.26
CA GLU A 222 19.90 -7.80 -14.52
C GLU A 222 19.03 -9.06 -14.40
N LYS A 223 19.46 -10.07 -13.63
CA LYS A 223 18.65 -11.26 -13.33
C LYS A 223 17.38 -10.90 -12.55
N GLU A 224 17.49 -9.99 -11.57
CA GLU A 224 16.35 -9.52 -10.80
C GLU A 224 15.33 -8.81 -11.70
N ILE A 225 15.79 -7.99 -12.64
CA ILE A 225 14.94 -7.36 -13.65
C ILE A 225 14.24 -8.40 -14.52
N GLU A 226 14.96 -9.41 -14.99
CA GLU A 226 14.36 -10.47 -15.81
C GLU A 226 13.29 -11.24 -15.04
N ASN A 227 13.55 -11.55 -13.78
CA ASN A 227 12.55 -12.17 -12.90
C ASN A 227 11.31 -11.27 -12.70
N ILE A 228 11.49 -9.95 -12.60
CA ILE A 228 10.37 -9.00 -12.51
C ILE A 228 9.56 -9.01 -13.81
N LYS A 229 10.21 -9.03 -14.98
CA LYS A 229 9.52 -9.11 -16.28
C LYS A 229 8.70 -10.39 -16.43
N ILE A 230 9.28 -11.54 -16.09
CA ILE A 230 8.59 -12.83 -16.12
C ILE A 230 7.34 -12.77 -15.23
N LYS A 231 7.47 -12.27 -13.99
CA LYS A 231 6.34 -12.12 -13.07
C LYS A 231 5.26 -11.17 -13.59
N LYS A 232 5.62 -10.05 -14.21
CA LYS A 232 4.64 -9.12 -14.82
C LYS A 232 3.86 -9.83 -15.94
N VAL A 233 4.52 -10.61 -16.79
CA VAL A 233 3.86 -11.38 -17.86
C VAL A 233 2.92 -12.45 -17.29
N GLU A 234 3.37 -13.19 -16.26
CA GLU A 234 2.53 -14.18 -15.57
C GLU A 234 1.29 -13.54 -14.94
N GLU A 235 1.44 -12.37 -14.31
CA GLU A 235 0.32 -11.63 -13.72
C GLU A 235 -0.67 -11.14 -14.77
N LEU A 236 -0.19 -10.60 -15.89
CA LEU A 236 -1.06 -10.20 -17.01
C LEU A 236 -1.84 -11.38 -17.59
N ASN A 237 -1.18 -12.52 -17.79
CA ASN A 237 -1.84 -13.74 -18.26
C ASN A 237 -2.91 -14.22 -17.28
N ARG A 238 -2.66 -14.11 -15.97
CA ARG A 238 -3.63 -14.45 -14.93
C ARG A 238 -4.83 -13.50 -14.95
N ILE A 239 -4.60 -12.20 -15.08
CA ILE A 239 -5.68 -11.19 -15.17
C ILE A 239 -6.54 -11.46 -16.40
N GLU A 240 -5.92 -11.76 -17.54
CA GLU A 240 -6.66 -12.05 -18.77
C GLU A 240 -7.48 -13.35 -18.65
N ALA A 241 -6.93 -14.40 -18.03
CA ALA A 241 -7.66 -15.63 -17.76
C ALA A 241 -8.91 -15.39 -16.89
N LEU A 242 -8.77 -14.56 -15.84
CA LEU A 242 -9.90 -14.18 -14.98
C LEU A 242 -10.95 -13.36 -15.74
N ARG A 243 -10.52 -12.46 -16.63
CA ARG A 243 -11.42 -11.67 -17.47
C ARG A 243 -12.24 -12.56 -18.42
N ILE A 244 -11.60 -13.54 -19.05
CA ILE A 244 -12.27 -14.52 -19.92
C ILE A 244 -13.29 -15.35 -19.13
N GLU A 245 -12.93 -15.77 -17.90
CA GLU A 245 -13.84 -16.51 -17.03
C GLU A 245 -15.05 -15.68 -16.61
N GLU A 246 -14.85 -14.43 -16.21
CA GLU A 246 -15.93 -13.51 -15.87
C GLU A 246 -16.89 -13.29 -17.05
N GLN A 247 -16.33 -13.14 -18.26
CA GLN A 247 -17.11 -12.96 -19.48
C GLN A 247 -17.99 -14.18 -19.78
N LYS A 248 -17.44 -15.40 -19.63
CA LYS A 248 -18.22 -16.65 -19.75
C LYS A 248 -19.35 -16.73 -18.72
N ARG A 249 -19.10 -16.35 -17.48
CA ARG A 249 -20.12 -16.32 -16.41
C ARG A 249 -21.24 -15.33 -16.74
N LEU A 250 -20.90 -14.18 -17.30
CA LEU A 250 -21.89 -13.18 -17.71
C LEU A 250 -22.75 -13.67 -18.89
N GLU A 251 -22.16 -14.37 -19.86
CA GLU A 251 -22.89 -14.99 -20.96
C GLU A 251 -23.83 -16.11 -20.49
N GLU A 252 -23.37 -16.94 -19.55
CA GLU A 252 -24.19 -17.99 -18.95
C GLU A 252 -25.38 -17.39 -18.17
N GLN A 253 -25.15 -16.33 -17.40
CA GLN A 253 -26.24 -15.61 -16.70
C GLN A 253 -27.27 -15.06 -17.69
N LYS A 254 -26.83 -14.45 -18.81
CA LYS A 254 -27.75 -13.97 -19.86
C LYS A 254 -28.58 -15.11 -20.44
N ARG A 255 -27.95 -16.25 -20.74
CA ARG A 255 -28.66 -17.45 -21.24
C ARG A 255 -29.69 -17.96 -20.24
N LEU A 256 -29.35 -18.03 -18.96
CA LEU A 256 -30.27 -18.44 -17.90
C LEU A 256 -31.44 -17.47 -17.73
N GLU A 257 -31.21 -16.16 -17.85
CA GLU A 257 -32.27 -15.15 -17.83
C GLU A 257 -33.21 -15.27 -19.03
N GLU A 258 -32.67 -15.52 -20.23
CA GLU A 258 -33.47 -15.76 -21.43
C GLU A 258 -34.34 -17.01 -21.28
N GLN A 259 -33.78 -18.12 -20.77
CA GLN A 259 -34.53 -19.34 -20.47
C GLN A 259 -35.64 -19.09 -19.44
N LYS A 260 -35.36 -18.33 -18.38
CA LYS A 260 -36.39 -17.94 -17.39
C LYS A 260 -37.51 -17.11 -18.03
N LYS A 261 -37.18 -16.14 -18.89
CA LYS A 261 -38.17 -15.33 -19.61
C LYS A 261 -39.02 -16.20 -20.54
N GLU A 262 -38.42 -17.16 -21.23
CA GLU A 262 -39.16 -18.08 -22.10
C GLU A 262 -40.08 -19.01 -21.30
N ALA A 263 -39.59 -19.59 -20.20
CA ALA A 263 -40.41 -20.40 -19.30
C ALA A 263 -41.59 -19.60 -18.73
N GLN A 264 -41.38 -18.34 -18.34
CA GLN A 264 -42.45 -17.47 -17.87
C GLN A 264 -43.50 -17.21 -18.95
N ARG A 265 -43.09 -16.96 -20.20
CA ARG A 265 -44.02 -16.80 -21.33
C ARG A 265 -44.88 -18.04 -21.54
N LYS A 266 -44.30 -19.25 -21.42
CA LYS A 266 -45.04 -20.51 -21.53
C LYS A 266 -46.08 -20.67 -20.41
N ILE A 267 -45.71 -20.33 -19.18
CA ILE A 267 -46.63 -20.32 -18.02
C ILE A 267 -47.78 -19.34 -18.25
N ASP A 268 -47.49 -18.13 -18.72
CA ASP A 268 -48.52 -17.10 -18.96
C ASP A 268 -49.46 -17.48 -20.11
N GLU A 269 -48.93 -18.09 -21.18
CA GLU A 269 -49.74 -18.61 -22.28
C GLU A 269 -50.67 -19.75 -21.82
N GLN A 270 -50.15 -20.66 -20.99
CA GLN A 270 -50.95 -21.74 -20.42
C GLN A 270 -52.08 -21.20 -19.53
N LYS A 271 -51.78 -20.24 -18.64
CA LYS A 271 -52.80 -19.55 -17.83
C LYS A 271 -53.88 -18.89 -18.69
N ARG A 272 -53.50 -18.28 -19.82
CA ARG A 272 -54.48 -17.68 -20.74
C ARG A 272 -55.39 -18.72 -21.37
N LYS A 273 -54.85 -19.86 -21.83
CA LYS A 273 -55.63 -20.98 -22.37
C LYS A 273 -56.61 -21.56 -21.34
N GLU A 274 -56.15 -21.75 -20.09
CA GLU A 274 -56.99 -22.20 -18.99
C GLU A 274 -58.12 -21.21 -18.68
N GLN A 275 -57.83 -19.91 -18.65
CA GLN A 275 -58.86 -18.87 -18.47
C GLN A 275 -59.88 -18.84 -19.61
N GLU A 276 -59.44 -19.00 -20.85
CA GLU A 276 -60.34 -19.10 -22.01
C GLU A 276 -61.23 -20.35 -21.92
N GLU A 277 -60.69 -21.48 -21.48
CA GLU A 277 -61.45 -22.72 -21.29
C GLU A 277 -62.48 -22.60 -20.17
N ILE A 278 -62.09 -22.06 -19.01
CA ILE A 278 -63.01 -21.74 -17.90
C ILE A 278 -64.15 -20.84 -18.40
N SER A 279 -63.83 -19.81 -19.18
CA SER A 279 -64.82 -18.88 -19.74
C SER A 279 -65.78 -19.58 -20.71
N ARG A 280 -65.30 -20.53 -21.52
CA ARG A 280 -66.16 -21.35 -22.41
C ARG A 280 -67.08 -22.28 -21.62
N ILE A 281 -66.57 -22.90 -20.54
CA ILE A 281 -67.36 -23.77 -19.67
C ILE A 281 -68.47 -22.98 -18.95
N LEU A 282 -68.15 -21.79 -18.43
CA LEU A 282 -69.12 -20.90 -17.79
C LEU A 282 -70.24 -20.49 -18.77
N LYS A 283 -69.89 -20.06 -19.99
CA LYS A 283 -70.89 -19.73 -21.04
C LYS A 283 -71.78 -20.90 -21.42
N LYS A 284 -71.23 -22.13 -21.48
CA LYS A 284 -72.02 -23.36 -21.72
C LYS A 284 -72.94 -23.73 -20.56
N ARG A 285 -72.64 -23.32 -19.33
CA ARG A 285 -73.50 -23.56 -18.15
C ARG A 285 -74.60 -22.51 -18.00
N GLU A 286 -74.37 -21.28 -18.46
CA GLU A 286 -75.40 -20.23 -18.46
C GLU A 286 -76.56 -20.52 -19.42
N THR A 287 -76.30 -21.24 -20.53
CA THR A 287 -77.31 -21.50 -21.58
C THR A 287 -78.45 -22.42 -21.13
N PRO A 288 -78.21 -23.56 -20.43
CA PRO A 288 -79.29 -24.43 -19.96
C PRO A 288 -80.02 -23.94 -18.72
N GLN A 289 -79.33 -23.22 -17.80
CA GLN A 289 -79.92 -22.82 -16.52
C GLN A 289 -80.77 -21.56 -16.62
N HIS A 290 -80.41 -20.59 -17.49
CA HIS A 290 -81.24 -19.40 -17.67
C HIS A 290 -82.58 -19.71 -18.36
N GLN A 291 -82.61 -20.63 -19.32
CA GLN A 291 -83.85 -21.03 -19.99
C GLN A 291 -84.82 -21.73 -19.03
N LEU A 292 -84.33 -22.68 -18.22
CA LEU A 292 -85.16 -23.38 -17.25
C LEU A 292 -85.75 -22.44 -16.18
N LYS A 293 -84.97 -21.45 -15.73
CA LYS A 293 -85.39 -20.49 -14.72
C LYS A 293 -86.38 -19.46 -15.29
N PHE A 294 -86.22 -19.06 -16.55
CA PHE A 294 -87.14 -18.15 -17.23
C PHE A 294 -88.50 -18.80 -17.49
N ASP A 295 -88.52 -20.07 -17.90
CA ASP A 295 -89.76 -20.81 -18.16
C ASP A 295 -90.54 -21.09 -16.87
N LEU A 296 -89.83 -21.43 -15.78
CA LEU A 296 -90.45 -21.60 -14.47
C LEU A 296 -91.02 -20.28 -13.93
N GLN A 297 -90.31 -19.17 -14.14
CA GLN A 297 -90.75 -17.85 -13.69
C GLN A 297 -91.96 -17.35 -14.48
N LYS A 298 -92.03 -17.64 -15.80
CA LYS A 298 -93.22 -17.38 -16.62
C LYS A 298 -94.43 -18.21 -16.18
N SER A 299 -94.24 -19.50 -15.84
CA SER A 299 -95.29 -20.35 -15.31
C SER A 299 -95.84 -19.82 -13.97
N ILE A 300 -94.95 -19.46 -13.03
CA ILE A 300 -95.36 -18.94 -11.72
C ILE A 300 -96.13 -17.61 -11.85
N ILE A 301 -95.68 -16.70 -12.74
CA ILE A 301 -96.37 -15.43 -12.98
C ILE A 301 -97.75 -15.66 -13.63
N SER A 302 -97.84 -16.62 -14.56
CA SER A 302 -99.12 -16.99 -15.17
C SER A 302 -100.12 -17.56 -14.17
N ASP A 303 -99.65 -18.37 -13.23
CA ASP A 303 -100.51 -19.00 -12.22
C ASP A 303 -100.92 -18.00 -11.12
N TYR A 304 -100.02 -17.08 -10.76
CA TYR A 304 -100.32 -15.99 -9.84
C TYR A 304 -101.41 -15.05 -10.40
N ASN A 305 -101.32 -14.66 -11.68
CA ASN A 305 -102.33 -13.79 -12.28
C ASN A 305 -103.70 -14.48 -12.38
N LYS A 306 -103.76 -15.79 -12.67
CA LYS A 306 -105.02 -16.55 -12.62
C LYS A 306 -105.64 -16.58 -11.23
N LEU A 307 -104.82 -16.72 -10.17
CA LEU A 307 -105.28 -16.65 -8.78
C LEU A 307 -105.78 -15.26 -8.41
N LEU A 308 -105.10 -14.22 -8.90
CA LEU A 308 -105.47 -12.82 -8.64
C LEU A 308 -106.79 -12.45 -9.33
N ASP A 309 -107.01 -12.90 -10.55
CA ASP A 309 -108.30 -12.74 -11.25
C ASP A 309 -109.42 -13.48 -10.50
N CYS A 310 -109.14 -14.69 -10.00
CA CYS A 310 -110.10 -15.47 -9.21
C CYS A 310 -110.41 -14.82 -7.84
N TYR A 311 -109.43 -14.16 -7.22
CA TYR A 311 -109.60 -13.41 -5.97
C TYR A 311 -110.42 -12.13 -6.17
N ASN A 312 -110.12 -11.35 -7.23
CA ASN A 312 -110.85 -10.13 -7.54
C ASN A 312 -112.32 -10.40 -7.91
N ASP A 313 -112.62 -11.56 -8.51
CA ASP A 313 -113.99 -12.02 -8.77
C ASP A 313 -114.74 -12.43 -7.49
N LEU A 314 -114.02 -12.85 -6.44
CA LEU A 314 -114.60 -13.14 -5.12
C LEU A 314 -114.80 -11.86 -4.30
N GLU A 315 -113.89 -10.89 -4.40
CA GLU A 315 -113.95 -9.61 -3.69
C GLU A 315 -115.08 -8.71 -4.24
N LYS A 316 -115.38 -8.77 -5.54
CA LYS A 316 -116.53 -8.08 -6.16
C LYS A 316 -117.91 -8.60 -5.75
N LYS A 317 -118.01 -9.73 -5.04
CA LYS A 317 -119.29 -10.30 -4.57
C LYS A 317 -119.68 -9.93 -3.14
N ASN A 318 -118.82 -9.27 -2.36
CA ASN A 318 -119.06 -9.17 -0.91
C ASN A 318 -119.09 -7.77 -0.29
N ASP A 319 -118.93 -6.69 -1.05
CA ASP A 319 -118.97 -5.33 -0.47
C ASP A 319 -120.13 -4.47 -0.98
N SER A 320 -121.26 -4.64 -0.28
CA SER A 320 -122.22 -3.55 -0.03
C SER A 320 -122.38 -3.43 1.49
N ILE A 321 -121.88 -2.32 2.07
CA ILE A 321 -122.33 -1.60 3.29
C ILE A 321 -121.14 -0.89 4.01
N LYS A 322 -121.16 0.46 3.90
CA LYS A 322 -120.78 1.55 4.84
C LYS A 322 -119.31 1.97 5.08
N HIS A 323 -119.01 3.22 4.62
CA HIS A 323 -118.51 4.44 5.33
C HIS A 323 -117.71 4.29 6.64
N THR A 324 -116.64 5.02 7.02
CA THR A 324 -115.93 6.32 6.72
C THR A 324 -114.76 6.42 7.78
N PRO A 325 -113.96 7.51 7.96
CA PRO A 325 -113.02 8.22 7.08
C PRO A 325 -111.60 8.47 7.71
N ASN A 326 -110.70 9.06 6.90
CA ASN A 326 -109.53 9.93 7.21
C ASN A 326 -108.35 9.44 8.08
N VAL A 327 -107.11 9.61 7.59
CA VAL A 327 -106.13 10.64 8.03
C VAL A 327 -105.05 10.84 6.95
N THR A 328 -104.80 12.11 6.63
CA THR A 328 -103.77 12.69 5.74
C THR A 328 -102.40 12.72 6.41
N PHE A 329 -101.29 12.48 5.68
CA PHE A 329 -100.04 13.23 5.86
C PHE A 329 -99.20 13.24 4.57
N GLN A 330 -98.46 14.34 4.43
CA GLN A 330 -97.93 14.94 3.21
C GLN A 330 -96.38 14.86 3.15
N ASN A 331 -95.85 15.15 1.95
CA ASN A 331 -94.55 15.76 1.60
C ASN A 331 -93.35 14.82 1.31
N ASN A 332 -92.87 14.74 0.05
CA ASN A 332 -91.89 15.63 -0.64
C ASN A 332 -90.44 15.32 -0.15
N THR A 333 -89.33 15.30 -0.89
CA THR A 333 -88.90 15.68 -2.26
C THR A 333 -87.42 15.27 -2.44
N VAL A 334 -86.99 15.08 -3.70
CA VAL A 334 -85.70 15.56 -4.31
C VAL A 334 -84.34 14.86 -3.99
N THR A 335 -83.70 14.42 -5.09
CA THR A 335 -82.26 14.11 -5.36
C THR A 335 -81.39 15.38 -5.42
N PRO A 336 -80.04 15.42 -5.18
CA PRO A 336 -79.05 14.81 -6.10
C PRO A 336 -77.63 14.46 -5.54
N HIS A 337 -76.85 13.80 -6.42
CA HIS A 337 -75.38 13.60 -6.53
C HIS A 337 -74.40 14.16 -5.47
N THR A 338 -73.36 13.36 -5.15
CA THR A 338 -71.94 13.67 -5.52
C THR A 338 -70.97 12.52 -5.22
N ASN A 339 -70.00 12.36 -6.11
CA ASN A 339 -68.83 11.49 -6.00
C ASN A 339 -67.80 12.08 -5.02
N HIS A 340 -67.12 11.23 -4.23
CA HIS A 340 -65.76 11.52 -3.77
C HIS A 340 -64.91 10.25 -3.66
N SER A 341 -63.86 10.26 -4.47
CA SER A 341 -62.76 9.30 -4.54
C SER A 341 -61.99 9.25 -3.22
N LYS A 342 -61.79 8.06 -2.66
CA LYS A 342 -60.86 7.83 -1.54
C LYS A 342 -59.45 7.61 -2.10
N GLU A 343 -58.61 8.62 -1.97
CA GLU A 343 -57.17 8.52 -2.16
C GLU A 343 -56.52 8.07 -0.83
N GLN A 344 -56.05 6.83 -0.77
CA GLN A 344 -55.30 6.30 0.37
C GLN A 344 -53.86 6.83 0.32
N ARG A 345 -53.51 7.75 1.22
CA ARG A 345 -52.11 8.10 1.49
C ARG A 345 -51.40 6.93 2.19
N PRO A 346 -50.20 6.52 1.76
CA PRO A 346 -49.42 5.52 2.47
C PRO A 346 -48.89 6.11 3.79
N ASN A 347 -49.16 5.36 4.85
CA ASN A 347 -48.79 5.62 6.23
C ASN A 347 -47.26 5.79 6.36
N SER A 348 -46.80 7.02 6.64
CA SER A 348 -45.37 7.40 6.67
C SER A 348 -44.63 7.00 7.95
N ASN A 349 -45.29 6.32 8.88
CA ASN A 349 -44.69 5.90 10.15
C ASN A 349 -43.75 4.67 10.03
N ASN A 350 -43.85 3.87 8.96
CA ASN A 350 -43.01 2.66 8.82
C ASN A 350 -41.56 2.95 8.42
N LYS A 351 -41.27 4.09 7.76
CA LYS A 351 -39.90 4.44 7.36
C LYS A 351 -39.03 4.87 8.55
N LYS A 352 -39.62 5.49 9.57
CA LYS A 352 -38.91 5.83 10.82
C LYS A 352 -38.59 4.58 11.63
N LEU A 353 -39.51 3.62 11.70
CA LEU A 353 -39.30 2.34 12.40
C LEU A 353 -38.17 1.51 11.77
N LEU A 354 -38.12 1.42 10.44
CA LEU A 354 -37.04 0.74 9.71
C LEU A 354 -35.67 1.38 9.95
N PHE A 355 -35.61 2.70 10.05
CA PHE A 355 -34.36 3.43 10.31
C PHE A 355 -33.80 3.13 11.71
N TYR A 356 -34.66 3.05 12.73
CA TYR A 356 -34.25 2.71 14.10
C TYR A 356 -33.80 1.27 14.29
N ILE A 357 -34.20 0.35 13.40
CA ILE A 357 -33.78 -1.06 13.45
C ILE A 357 -32.47 -1.27 12.67
N ILE A 358 -32.29 -0.60 11.52
CA ILE A 358 -31.13 -0.82 10.66
C ILE A 358 -29.84 -0.20 11.23
N ILE A 359 -29.92 0.99 11.85
CA ILE A 359 -28.75 1.67 12.42
C ILE A 359 -28.01 0.83 13.49
N PRO A 360 -28.68 0.26 14.51
CA PRO A 360 -27.97 -0.53 15.51
C PRO A 360 -27.35 -1.82 14.93
N ILE A 361 -27.97 -2.43 13.91
CA ILE A 361 -27.40 -3.61 13.23
C ILE A 361 -26.09 -3.25 12.51
N ILE A 362 -26.04 -2.10 11.84
CA ILE A 362 -24.83 -1.60 11.18
C ILE A 362 -23.75 -1.26 12.22
N CYS A 363 -24.11 -0.61 13.34
CA CYS A 363 -23.16 -0.30 14.40
C CYS A 363 -22.57 -1.56 15.05
N VAL A 364 -23.39 -2.59 15.30
CA VAL A 364 -22.92 -3.87 15.84
C VAL A 364 -22.04 -4.61 14.83
N SER A 365 -22.40 -4.60 13.54
CA SER A 365 -21.58 -5.17 12.47
C SER A 365 -20.19 -4.50 12.38
N LEU A 366 -20.13 -3.17 12.49
CA LEU A 366 -18.88 -2.42 12.48
C LEU A 366 -18.03 -2.68 13.74
N LEU A 367 -18.65 -2.86 14.91
CA LEU A 367 -17.92 -3.23 16.13
C LEU A 367 -17.35 -4.65 16.05
N VAL A 368 -18.14 -5.62 15.56
CA VAL A 368 -17.66 -7.01 15.36
C VAL A 368 -16.54 -7.06 14.32
N SER A 369 -16.64 -6.29 13.23
CA SER A 369 -15.58 -6.13 12.22
C SER A 369 -14.27 -5.60 12.83
N ASN A 370 -14.34 -4.56 13.66
CA ASN A 370 -13.14 -4.00 14.30
C ASN A 370 -12.52 -4.95 15.32
N ILE A 371 -13.35 -5.64 16.13
CA ILE A 371 -12.86 -6.66 17.08
C ILE A 371 -12.21 -7.82 16.32
N PHE A 372 -12.82 -8.28 15.22
CA PHE A 372 -12.24 -9.29 14.36
C PHE A 372 -10.90 -8.83 13.76
N PHE A 373 -10.79 -7.58 13.30
CA PHE A 373 -9.54 -7.05 12.76
C PHE A 373 -8.43 -6.95 13.81
N ILE A 374 -8.77 -6.60 15.06
CA ILE A 374 -7.81 -6.53 16.18
C ILE A 374 -7.35 -7.94 16.60
N PHE A 375 -8.25 -8.93 16.64
CA PHE A 375 -7.93 -10.29 17.09
C PHE A 375 -7.32 -11.19 16.00
N PHE A 376 -7.58 -10.91 14.71
CA PHE A 376 -7.08 -11.72 13.59
C PHE A 376 -5.87 -11.12 12.87
N GLN A 377 -5.40 -9.92 13.26
CA GLN A 377 -4.02 -9.54 13.02
C GLN A 377 -3.09 -10.35 13.92
N LYS A 378 -2.79 -11.59 13.52
CA LYS A 378 -1.59 -12.26 14.03
C LYS A 378 -0.39 -11.39 13.67
N PRO A 379 0.50 -11.04 14.60
CA PRO A 379 1.77 -10.46 14.23
C PRO A 379 2.47 -11.48 13.32
N LYS A 380 2.61 -11.15 12.03
CA LYS A 380 3.54 -11.85 11.15
C LYS A 380 4.94 -11.52 11.66
N ILE A 381 5.40 -12.30 12.63
CA ILE A 381 6.83 -12.50 12.83
C ILE A 381 7.22 -13.47 11.72
N GLU A 382 7.52 -12.92 10.54
CA GLU A 382 8.24 -13.65 9.50
C GLU A 382 9.65 -13.90 10.03
N TYR A 383 9.83 -15.06 10.66
CA TYR A 383 11.14 -15.68 10.75
C TYR A 383 11.59 -16.01 9.32
N ILE A 384 12.53 -15.23 8.81
CA ILE A 384 13.33 -15.65 7.65
C ILE A 384 14.26 -16.75 8.15
N SER A 385 13.73 -17.97 8.22
CA SER A 385 14.51 -19.20 8.27
C SER A 385 14.27 -19.93 6.96
N SER A 386 14.93 -19.46 5.90
CA SER A 386 15.26 -20.35 4.79
C SER A 386 16.55 -21.07 5.18
N PRO A 387 16.61 -22.42 5.13
CA PRO A 387 17.86 -23.13 5.33
C PRO A 387 18.76 -22.79 4.14
N VAL A 388 19.81 -22.02 4.40
CA VAL A 388 20.93 -21.93 3.45
C VAL A 388 21.56 -23.31 3.43
N GLU A 389 21.39 -24.05 2.34
CA GLU A 389 22.33 -25.11 1.99
C GLU A 389 23.69 -24.47 1.82
N ILE A 390 24.49 -24.54 2.88
CA ILE A 390 25.91 -24.20 2.86
C ILE A 390 26.59 -25.26 1.99
N LYS A 391 26.72 -24.96 0.70
CA LYS A 391 27.84 -25.55 -0.05
C LYS A 391 29.11 -24.97 0.57
N SER A 392 29.76 -25.82 1.35
CA SER A 392 31.09 -25.63 1.92
C SER A 392 32.07 -25.24 0.81
N SER A 393 32.32 -23.95 0.68
CA SER A 393 33.60 -23.43 0.22
C SER A 393 34.42 -23.10 1.47
N ASN A 394 35.27 -24.04 1.84
CA ASN A 394 36.26 -23.88 2.91
C ASN A 394 37.25 -22.76 2.52
N GLU A 395 37.08 -21.58 3.09
CA GLU A 395 38.19 -20.66 3.40
C GLU A 395 37.75 -19.78 4.58
N GLY A 396 38.40 -19.95 5.73
CA GLY A 396 37.98 -19.42 7.02
C GLY A 396 38.14 -17.91 7.15
N GLN A 397 37.08 -17.15 6.84
CA GLN A 397 36.96 -15.78 7.31
C GLN A 397 36.57 -15.78 8.80
N ASN A 398 37.54 -15.45 9.66
CA ASN A 398 37.37 -15.37 11.10
C ASN A 398 36.55 -14.10 11.44
N ILE A 399 35.23 -14.24 11.58
CA ILE A 399 34.33 -13.13 11.92
C ILE A 399 34.62 -12.68 13.36
N ASN A 400 35.40 -11.61 13.52
CA ASN A 400 35.80 -11.03 14.81
C ASN A 400 35.02 -9.72 15.10
N LEU A 401 35.03 -9.30 16.37
CA LEU A 401 34.49 -8.01 16.81
C LEU A 401 35.25 -6.84 16.14
N ASN A 402 34.51 -5.77 15.77
CA ASN A 402 35.06 -4.56 15.16
C ASN A 402 34.62 -3.28 15.91
N PRO A 403 35.51 -2.48 16.51
CA PRO A 403 36.95 -2.68 16.56
C PRO A 403 37.33 -3.95 17.31
N ILE A 404 38.52 -4.48 17.04
CA ILE A 404 39.05 -5.62 17.81
C ILE A 404 39.23 -5.15 19.26
N PRO A 405 38.71 -5.89 20.26
CA PRO A 405 38.88 -5.55 21.67
C PRO A 405 40.35 -5.31 21.99
N ASN A 406 40.66 -4.12 22.51
CA ASN A 406 42.02 -3.74 22.90
C ASN A 406 42.22 -3.75 24.42
N SER A 407 41.18 -4.09 25.17
CA SER A 407 41.21 -4.22 26.62
C SER A 407 40.24 -5.29 27.11
N GLU A 408 40.37 -5.64 28.39
CA GLU A 408 39.35 -6.39 29.12
C GLU A 408 38.78 -5.51 30.23
N LEU A 409 37.54 -5.79 30.60
CA LEU A 409 36.92 -5.14 31.73
C LEU A 409 37.69 -5.44 33.03
N SER A 410 37.85 -4.43 33.88
CA SER A 410 38.64 -4.52 35.11
C SER A 410 38.01 -5.49 36.13
N GLN A 411 38.79 -5.97 37.08
CA GLN A 411 38.28 -6.87 38.14
C GLN A 411 37.26 -6.19 39.06
N SER A 412 37.40 -4.88 39.31
CA SER A 412 36.42 -4.11 40.09
C SER A 412 35.08 -4.01 39.36
N ASP A 413 35.12 -3.76 38.05
CA ASP A 413 33.91 -3.61 37.23
C ASP A 413 33.25 -4.97 36.98
N LYS A 414 34.03 -6.04 36.81
CA LYS A 414 33.51 -7.42 36.79
C LYS A 414 32.80 -7.78 38.10
N LYS A 415 33.34 -7.37 39.26
CA LYS A 415 32.67 -7.59 40.54
C LYS A 415 31.32 -6.86 40.62
N LEU A 416 31.25 -5.61 40.15
CA LEU A 416 30.00 -4.83 40.09
C LEU A 416 28.98 -5.49 39.14
N LEU A 417 29.42 -5.93 37.96
CA LEU A 417 28.58 -6.63 36.99
C LEU A 417 27.92 -7.89 37.53
N PHE A 418 28.65 -8.66 38.33
CA PHE A 418 28.22 -9.98 38.81
C PHE A 418 27.82 -9.98 40.29
N GLN A 419 27.51 -8.81 40.87
CA GLN A 419 26.92 -8.72 42.22
C GLN A 419 25.60 -9.51 42.30
N ASN A 420 24.83 -9.48 41.22
CA ASN A 420 23.69 -10.36 41.01
C ASN A 420 24.16 -11.56 40.18
N SER A 421 24.11 -12.77 40.74
CA SER A 421 24.61 -13.99 40.09
C SER A 421 24.10 -14.12 38.64
N ILE A 422 25.02 -14.46 37.74
CA ILE A 422 24.73 -14.78 36.33
C ILE A 422 24.53 -16.29 36.09
N LYS A 423 24.63 -17.11 37.14
CA LYS A 423 24.44 -18.55 37.06
C LYS A 423 23.02 -18.87 36.62
N GLY A 424 22.89 -19.78 35.65
CA GLY A 424 21.61 -20.19 35.08
C GLY A 424 21.03 -19.24 34.02
N LYS A 425 21.65 -18.09 33.77
CA LYS A 425 21.20 -17.16 32.72
C LYS A 425 21.68 -17.57 31.33
N LYS A 426 20.88 -17.23 30.32
CA LYS A 426 21.29 -17.41 28.92
C LYS A 426 22.39 -16.43 28.55
N ILE A 427 23.29 -16.81 27.66
CA ILE A 427 24.40 -15.95 27.26
C ILE A 427 23.93 -14.60 26.69
N GLY A 428 22.80 -14.56 25.96
CA GLY A 428 22.22 -13.31 25.46
C GLY A 428 21.74 -12.37 26.58
N GLU A 429 21.23 -12.92 27.69
CA GLU A 429 20.85 -12.14 28.88
C GLU A 429 22.09 -11.58 29.58
N ILE A 430 23.17 -12.37 29.64
CA ILE A 430 24.45 -11.93 30.21
C ILE A 430 25.04 -10.80 29.37
N VAL A 431 24.96 -10.88 28.04
CA VAL A 431 25.38 -9.78 27.15
C VAL A 431 24.56 -8.51 27.40
N ASN A 432 23.24 -8.62 27.63
CA ASN A 432 22.40 -7.47 27.99
C ASN A 432 22.89 -6.81 29.28
N ILE A 433 23.12 -7.61 30.33
CA ILE A 433 23.61 -7.12 31.62
C ILE A 433 24.96 -6.40 31.44
N ILE A 434 25.88 -6.97 30.65
CA ILE A 434 27.18 -6.35 30.38
C ILE A 434 26.99 -4.99 29.69
N PHE A 435 26.11 -4.93 28.70
CA PHE A 435 25.87 -3.73 27.90
C PHE A 435 25.21 -2.61 28.73
N GLU A 436 24.20 -2.94 29.53
CA GLU A 436 23.49 -1.98 30.39
C GLU A 436 24.40 -1.36 31.44
N ASN A 437 25.31 -2.16 32.02
CA ASN A 437 26.21 -1.70 33.08
C ASN A 437 27.52 -1.07 32.54
N ASN A 438 27.80 -1.18 31.23
CA ASN A 438 29.00 -0.60 30.61
C ASN A 438 28.63 0.20 29.34
N PRO A 439 27.89 1.31 29.49
CA PRO A 439 27.36 2.06 28.35
C PRO A 439 28.46 2.65 27.44
N THR A 440 29.63 2.97 28.00
CA THR A 440 30.69 3.72 27.32
C THR A 440 31.72 2.84 26.60
N GLU A 441 32.28 1.83 27.28
CA GLU A 441 33.36 0.99 26.74
C GLU A 441 32.86 -0.22 25.93
N ILE A 442 31.62 -0.65 26.16
CA ILE A 442 31.07 -1.87 25.57
C ILE A 442 29.83 -1.55 24.73
N LEU A 443 28.76 -1.01 25.33
CA LEU A 443 27.52 -0.75 24.58
C LEU A 443 27.75 0.23 23.43
N LYS A 444 28.38 1.39 23.67
CA LYS A 444 28.66 2.38 22.62
C LYS A 444 29.48 1.82 21.46
N VAL A 445 30.36 0.85 21.74
CA VAL A 445 31.30 0.29 20.76
C VAL A 445 30.69 -0.90 20.01
N TYR A 446 29.95 -1.75 20.70
CA TYR A 446 29.50 -3.05 20.19
C TYR A 446 27.97 -3.22 20.14
N SER A 447 27.18 -2.16 20.35
CA SER A 447 25.71 -2.20 20.31
C SER A 447 25.14 -2.90 19.06
N TYR A 448 25.75 -2.66 17.90
CA TYR A 448 25.33 -3.21 16.61
C TYR A 448 25.91 -4.61 16.30
N GLN A 449 26.76 -5.14 17.18
CA GLN A 449 27.47 -6.42 17.00
C GLN A 449 27.17 -7.39 18.14
N LYS A 450 25.96 -7.32 18.70
CA LYS A 450 25.56 -8.08 19.88
C LYS A 450 25.72 -9.60 19.71
N ASP A 451 25.36 -10.14 18.55
CA ASP A 451 25.50 -11.58 18.26
C ASP A 451 26.97 -12.00 18.12
N LEU A 452 27.80 -11.15 17.49
CA LEU A 452 29.24 -11.37 17.41
C LEU A 452 29.91 -11.25 18.78
N TYR A 453 29.46 -10.31 19.60
CA TYR A 453 29.92 -10.13 20.97
C TYR A 453 29.55 -11.34 21.82
N GLN A 454 28.33 -11.87 21.68
CA GLN A 454 27.91 -13.10 22.32
C GLN A 454 28.82 -14.29 21.94
N ASN A 455 29.10 -14.46 20.65
CA ASN A 455 29.98 -15.53 20.18
C ASN A 455 31.41 -15.37 20.68
N ASN A 456 31.94 -14.14 20.69
CA ASN A 456 33.27 -13.84 21.21
C ASN A 456 33.34 -14.08 22.73
N LEU A 457 32.31 -13.66 23.46
CA LEU A 457 32.18 -13.87 24.90
C LEU A 457 32.13 -15.36 25.24
N TYR A 458 31.38 -16.16 24.48
CA TYR A 458 31.38 -17.62 24.62
C TYR A 458 32.77 -18.21 24.40
N LYS A 459 33.40 -17.90 23.26
CA LYS A 459 34.74 -18.42 22.92
C LYS A 459 35.79 -18.10 24.00
N LEU A 460 35.75 -16.90 24.56
CA LEU A 460 36.68 -16.48 25.62
C LEU A 460 36.41 -17.16 26.97
N ASN A 461 35.23 -17.74 27.17
CA ASN A 461 34.74 -18.24 28.46
C ASN A 461 34.08 -19.62 28.35
N GLU A 462 34.48 -20.46 27.39
CA GLU A 462 33.79 -21.71 27.06
C GLU A 462 33.55 -22.61 28.28
N LYS A 463 34.53 -22.70 29.17
CA LYS A 463 34.44 -23.46 30.44
C LYS A 463 33.37 -23.00 31.43
N HIS A 464 32.79 -21.81 31.23
CA HIS A 464 31.75 -21.23 32.09
C HIS A 464 30.34 -21.40 31.51
N PHE A 465 30.22 -22.04 30.35
CA PHE A 465 28.95 -22.24 29.66
C PHE A 465 28.69 -23.72 29.41
N LYS A 466 27.42 -24.10 29.45
CA LYS A 466 26.93 -25.40 28.98
C LYS A 466 26.05 -25.19 27.76
N THR A 467 26.37 -25.88 26.68
CA THR A 467 25.66 -25.79 25.39
C THR A 467 24.60 -26.89 25.31
N GLY A 468 23.34 -26.50 25.08
CA GLY A 468 22.20 -27.38 24.81
C GLY A 468 21.29 -26.72 23.77
N ASN A 469 19.97 -26.73 24.00
CA ASN A 469 19.05 -25.90 23.19
C ASN A 469 19.33 -24.39 23.34
N ASP A 470 19.91 -24.01 24.47
CA ASP A 470 20.43 -22.67 24.76
C ASP A 470 21.84 -22.78 25.35
N THR A 471 22.64 -21.72 25.25
CA THR A 471 23.94 -21.59 25.92
C THR A 471 23.75 -20.91 27.28
N ILE A 472 23.92 -21.67 28.36
CA ILE A 472 23.60 -21.25 29.73
C ILE A 472 24.87 -21.16 30.57
N CYS A 473 25.02 -20.11 31.39
CA CYS A 473 26.16 -19.97 32.28
C CYS A 473 26.03 -20.88 33.52
N ILE A 474 27.08 -21.65 33.82
CA ILE A 474 27.11 -22.59 34.95
C ILE A 474 27.76 -22.04 36.21
N ASN A 475 28.43 -20.88 36.10
CA ASN A 475 29.18 -20.24 37.18
C ASN A 475 28.56 -18.90 37.55
N ASP A 476 28.85 -18.42 38.77
CA ASP A 476 28.37 -17.10 39.24
C ASP A 476 29.12 -15.92 38.59
N SER A 477 30.20 -16.19 37.84
CA SER A 477 31.00 -15.18 37.12
C SER A 477 31.68 -15.79 35.89
N ILE A 478 32.14 -14.93 34.98
CA ILE A 478 32.93 -15.29 33.79
C ILE A 478 34.32 -14.66 33.85
N SER A 479 35.32 -15.28 33.23
CA SER A 479 36.73 -14.89 33.35
C SER A 479 37.08 -13.63 32.54
N LYS A 480 36.63 -13.55 31.29
CA LYS A 480 37.03 -12.52 30.33
C LYS A 480 35.81 -11.78 29.80
N VAL A 481 35.86 -10.46 29.82
CA VAL A 481 34.83 -9.60 29.24
C VAL A 481 35.56 -8.62 28.33
N PRO A 482 35.49 -8.80 27.00
CA PRO A 482 36.24 -7.96 26.06
C PRO A 482 35.66 -6.54 26.05
N SER A 483 36.51 -5.52 26.10
CA SER A 483 36.12 -4.11 26.01
C SER A 483 37.01 -3.35 25.03
N PHE A 484 36.63 -2.11 24.70
CA PHE A 484 37.46 -1.23 23.87
C PHE A 484 37.65 0.12 24.53
N LYS A 485 38.89 0.41 24.94
CA LYS A 485 39.27 1.72 25.47
C LYS A 485 39.69 2.63 24.34
N ILE A 486 38.94 3.71 24.17
CA ILE A 486 39.33 4.82 23.31
C ILE A 486 40.50 5.51 24.02
N LYS A 487 41.69 5.51 23.42
CA LYS A 487 42.83 6.26 23.96
C LYS A 487 42.46 7.74 23.99
N SER A 488 42.32 8.30 25.19
CA SER A 488 42.29 9.75 25.40
C SER A 488 43.68 10.28 25.03
N ASN A 489 43.75 11.13 24.01
CA ASN A 489 44.95 11.94 23.76
C ASN A 489 45.03 13.07 24.78
#